data_AF-A0A022Y1T2-F1
#
_entry.id   AF-A0A022Y1T2-F1
#
_cell.length_a   1.000
_cell.length_b   1.000
_cell.length_c   1.000
_cell.angle_alpha   90.00
_cell.angle_beta   90.00
_cell.angle_gamma   90.00
#
_symmetry.space_group_name_H-M   'P 1'
#
loop_
_entity.id
_entity.type
_entity.pdbx_description
1 polymer ?
#
loop_
_entity_poly.entity_id
_entity_poly.type
_entity_poly.pdbx_seq_one_letter_code
_entity_poly.pdbx_strand_id
1 'polypeptide(L)'
;MLARSVLRSVPSKAISRQCFQQVAKRSSSTASGSQTQSPFYLTLTASAATATAIGSMAWYYHLYGDEAFAMTPAEEGLHATQYPWEHSKWLKTFDHAALRRGFLVYREVCAQCHSLSRVPWRSFVGVMHTVDEMKAMAEEHEYDTEPNDQGEIEKRPGKLSDYIPAPYKNDEAARAANNGALPPDLSLIVKGRHGGCDYIFSLLTGYPEEPPAGASVQEGLNFNPYFPGTGIAMARVLFDGLVEYEDGTPATTSQMAKDVTEFLNWAAEPEMDDRKKMGMKAVVLLSTLFAISVWVKRYKWATIKTRKIVYNPPIGPRR
;
A
#
# COMPACT_ATOMS: atom_id res chain seq x y z
N MET A 1 -22.64 -46.74 -6.31
CA MET A 1 -23.43 -45.56 -5.91
C MET A 1 -22.95 -44.36 -6.72
N LEU A 2 -23.89 -43.73 -7.43
CA LEU A 2 -23.89 -42.38 -8.02
C LEU A 2 -22.77 -41.98 -9.00
N ALA A 3 -23.19 -41.83 -10.26
CA ALA A 3 -22.45 -41.34 -11.41
C ALA A 3 -22.40 -39.80 -11.47
N ARG A 4 -21.32 -39.29 -12.06
CA ARG A 4 -21.04 -37.88 -12.43
C ARG A 4 -21.88 -37.45 -13.65
N SER A 5 -22.34 -36.19 -13.69
CA SER A 5 -22.14 -35.28 -14.86
C SER A 5 -22.66 -33.86 -14.61
N VAL A 6 -21.73 -32.91 -14.68
CA VAL A 6 -21.73 -31.58 -15.34
C VAL A 6 -22.99 -31.15 -16.13
N LEU A 7 -23.51 -29.95 -15.84
CA LEU A 7 -24.24 -29.03 -16.76
C LEU A 7 -24.11 -27.59 -16.18
N ARG A 8 -23.28 -26.70 -16.73
CA ARG A 8 -23.50 -25.75 -17.86
C ARG A 8 -24.62 -24.71 -17.63
N SER A 9 -24.20 -23.44 -17.58
CA SER A 9 -24.99 -22.22 -17.51
C SER A 9 -25.69 -21.88 -18.84
N VAL A 10 -26.99 -21.59 -18.80
CA VAL A 10 -27.78 -20.90 -19.84
C VAL A 10 -28.93 -20.13 -19.13
N PRO A 11 -29.65 -19.18 -19.77
CA PRO A 11 -29.70 -17.80 -19.31
C PRO A 11 -31.07 -17.40 -18.75
N SER A 12 -31.07 -16.23 -18.13
CA SER A 12 -32.22 -15.45 -17.70
C SER A 12 -33.26 -15.30 -18.81
N LYS A 13 -34.37 -16.04 -18.69
CA LYS A 13 -35.75 -15.67 -19.05
C LYS A 13 -36.65 -16.91 -18.90
N ALA A 14 -37.83 -16.70 -18.33
CA ALA A 14 -38.89 -17.68 -18.05
C ALA A 14 -38.78 -18.46 -16.73
N ILE A 15 -38.97 -17.76 -15.61
CA ILE A 15 -39.74 -18.31 -14.48
C ILE A 15 -41.09 -17.60 -14.49
N SER A 16 -42.00 -18.16 -15.27
CA SER A 16 -43.44 -18.04 -15.04
C SER A 16 -43.83 -19.14 -14.04
N ARG A 17 -44.13 -18.75 -12.81
CA ARG A 17 -44.94 -19.49 -11.82
C ARG A 17 -45.16 -18.52 -10.65
N GLN A 18 -46.36 -17.94 -10.60
CA GLN A 18 -47.38 -18.40 -9.66
C GLN A 18 -46.90 -18.31 -8.22
N CYS A 19 -47.07 -17.12 -7.64
CA CYS A 19 -47.70 -16.88 -6.34
C CYS A 19 -47.35 -15.44 -5.98
N PHE A 20 -48.26 -14.50 -6.27
CA PHE A 20 -48.46 -13.19 -5.61
C PHE A 20 -49.48 -12.43 -6.46
N GLN A 21 -50.66 -13.01 -6.57
CA GLN A 21 -51.88 -12.31 -6.95
C GLN A 21 -52.95 -12.63 -5.91
N GLN A 22 -52.67 -12.35 -4.64
CA GLN A 22 -53.74 -11.81 -3.81
C GLN A 22 -53.91 -10.36 -4.26
N VAL A 23 -54.67 -10.19 -5.33
CA VAL A 23 -55.34 -8.93 -5.64
C VAL A 23 -56.02 -8.53 -4.34
N ALA A 24 -55.55 -7.45 -3.73
CA ALA A 24 -56.26 -6.79 -2.66
C ALA A 24 -57.70 -6.64 -3.12
N LYS A 25 -58.63 -7.39 -2.51
CA LYS A 25 -60.05 -7.14 -2.65
C LYS A 25 -60.23 -5.71 -2.15
N ARG A 26 -60.29 -4.76 -3.08
CA ARG A 26 -60.92 -3.48 -2.84
C ARG A 26 -62.36 -3.82 -2.46
N SER A 27 -62.62 -3.84 -1.17
CA SER A 27 -63.98 -3.72 -0.66
C SER A 27 -64.45 -2.30 -0.98
N SER A 28 -64.81 -2.06 -2.24
CA SER A 28 -65.67 -0.95 -2.62
C SER A 28 -67.09 -1.37 -2.24
N SER A 29 -67.41 -1.23 -0.95
CA SER A 29 -68.79 -1.25 -0.49
C SER A 29 -69.37 0.14 -0.74
N THR A 30 -70.21 0.26 -1.76
CA THR A 30 -71.17 1.37 -1.88
C THR A 30 -72.27 1.15 -0.84
N ALA A 31 -71.93 1.39 0.42
CA ALA A 31 -72.89 1.59 1.48
C ALA A 31 -72.86 3.07 1.80
N SER A 32 -73.83 3.81 1.24
CA SER A 32 -74.23 5.13 1.73
C SER A 32 -74.87 4.96 3.11
N GLY A 33 -74.03 4.68 4.10
CA GLY A 33 -74.37 4.74 5.51
C GLY A 33 -73.43 5.76 6.14
N SER A 34 -73.96 6.90 6.56
CA SER A 34 -73.26 7.86 7.40
C SER A 34 -72.99 7.23 8.77
N GLN A 35 -72.04 6.30 8.86
CA GLN A 35 -71.45 5.96 10.13
C GLN A 35 -70.49 7.08 10.47
N THR A 36 -70.98 8.02 11.27
CA THR A 36 -70.19 9.04 11.94
C THR A 36 -69.18 8.31 12.82
N GLN A 37 -68.01 7.94 12.27
CA GLN A 37 -66.90 7.46 13.08
C GLN A 37 -66.63 8.55 14.12
N SER A 38 -66.65 8.19 15.40
CA SER A 38 -66.50 9.18 16.45
C SER A 38 -65.15 9.91 16.24
N PRO A 39 -65.10 11.23 16.47
CA PRO A 39 -63.88 12.02 16.25
C PRO A 39 -62.70 11.48 17.07
N PHE A 40 -62.98 10.74 18.16
CA PHE A 40 -62.01 10.08 19.01
C PHE A 40 -61.23 8.95 18.30
N TYR A 41 -61.88 8.06 17.54
CA TYR A 41 -61.16 6.96 16.88
C TYR A 41 -60.34 7.43 15.68
N LEU A 42 -60.83 8.45 14.96
CA LEU A 42 -60.08 9.12 13.90
C LEU A 42 -58.84 9.84 14.44
N THR A 43 -58.96 10.55 15.57
CA THR A 43 -57.81 11.19 16.23
C THR A 43 -56.84 10.19 16.85
N LEU A 44 -57.33 9.07 17.40
CA LEU A 44 -56.50 8.00 17.96
C LEU A 44 -55.66 7.29 16.87
N THR A 45 -56.27 6.96 15.74
CA THR A 45 -55.56 6.31 14.62
C THR A 45 -54.55 7.25 13.97
N ALA A 46 -54.90 8.53 13.79
CA ALA A 46 -53.98 9.54 13.28
C ALA A 46 -52.79 9.79 14.24
N SER A 47 -53.04 9.85 15.55
CA SER A 47 -51.98 10.03 16.55
C SER A 47 -51.06 8.81 16.64
N ALA A 48 -51.61 7.58 16.61
CA ALA A 48 -50.81 6.36 16.59
C ALA A 48 -49.93 6.24 15.32
N ALA A 49 -50.48 6.57 14.15
CA ALA A 49 -49.72 6.60 12.90
C ALA A 49 -48.60 7.67 12.91
N THR A 50 -48.88 8.83 13.50
CA THR A 50 -47.87 9.90 13.64
C THR A 50 -46.76 9.50 14.61
N ALA A 51 -47.11 8.89 15.75
CA ALA A 51 -46.14 8.42 16.73
C ALA A 51 -45.23 7.31 16.17
N THR A 52 -45.79 6.38 15.39
CA THR A 52 -45.00 5.34 14.71
C THR A 52 -44.11 5.92 13.61
N ALA A 53 -44.60 6.91 12.85
CA ALA A 53 -43.78 7.60 11.85
C ALA A 53 -42.62 8.40 12.48
N ILE A 54 -42.87 9.12 13.58
CA ILE A 54 -41.81 9.84 14.31
C ILE A 54 -40.83 8.86 14.93
N GLY A 55 -41.32 7.79 15.55
CA GLY A 55 -40.48 6.75 16.17
C GLY A 55 -39.60 6.03 15.15
N SER A 56 -40.13 5.70 13.97
CA SER A 56 -39.35 5.08 12.90
C SER A 56 -38.34 6.04 12.30
N MET A 57 -38.69 7.32 12.12
CA MET A 57 -37.77 8.36 11.65
C MET A 57 -36.65 8.59 12.67
N ALA A 58 -36.97 8.69 13.97
CA ALA A 58 -36.00 8.85 15.04
C ALA A 58 -35.07 7.64 15.18
N TRP A 59 -35.61 6.42 15.05
CA TRP A 59 -34.80 5.21 15.00
C TRP A 59 -33.87 5.17 13.79
N TYR A 60 -34.37 5.57 12.62
CA TYR A 60 -33.56 5.68 11.41
C TYR A 60 -32.44 6.71 11.55
N TYR A 61 -32.74 7.91 12.08
CA TYR A 61 -31.73 8.93 12.36
C TYR A 61 -30.75 8.51 13.47
N HIS A 62 -31.18 7.75 14.48
CA HIS A 62 -30.26 7.21 15.47
C HIS A 62 -29.31 6.16 14.85
N LEU A 63 -29.79 5.35 13.91
CA LEU A 63 -28.98 4.28 13.31
C LEU A 63 -28.11 4.74 12.13
N TYR A 64 -28.57 5.76 11.38
CA TYR A 64 -27.97 6.19 10.10
C TYR A 64 -27.81 7.71 9.98
N GLY A 65 -28.21 8.48 10.98
CA GLY A 65 -28.18 9.94 10.95
C GLY A 65 -26.85 10.54 11.41
N ASP A 66 -25.86 9.72 11.77
CA ASP A 66 -24.49 10.20 11.93
C ASP A 66 -24.02 10.81 10.61
N GLU A 67 -23.52 12.04 10.66
CA GLU A 67 -22.98 12.70 9.49
C GLU A 67 -21.77 11.90 8.97
N ALA A 68 -21.83 11.50 7.70
CA ALA A 68 -20.71 10.82 7.05
C ALA A 68 -19.57 11.84 6.84
N PHE A 69 -18.64 11.91 7.79
CA PHE A 69 -17.39 12.64 7.61
C PHE A 69 -16.49 11.81 6.70
N ALA A 70 -16.28 12.27 5.47
CA ALA A 70 -15.31 11.71 4.54
C ALA A 70 -14.03 12.57 4.53
N MET A 71 -12.89 11.95 4.21
CA MET A 71 -11.56 12.56 4.21
C MET A 71 -11.17 13.10 5.59
N THR A 72 -11.50 12.36 6.65
CA THR A 72 -11.08 12.76 7.99
C THR A 72 -9.57 12.54 8.19
N PRO A 73 -8.92 13.27 9.10
CA PRO A 73 -7.52 12.99 9.46
C PRO A 73 -7.28 11.54 9.92
N ALA A 74 -8.29 10.88 10.49
CA ALA A 74 -8.21 9.48 10.88
C ALA A 74 -8.23 8.54 9.66
N GLU A 75 -9.01 8.86 8.62
CA GLU A 75 -9.05 8.10 7.37
C GLU A 75 -7.75 8.24 6.57
N GLU A 76 -7.17 9.45 6.52
CA GLU A 76 -5.90 9.70 5.84
C GLU A 76 -4.71 9.09 6.61
N GLY A 77 -4.80 9.05 7.93
CA GLY A 77 -3.70 8.69 8.81
C GLY A 77 -2.79 9.89 9.11
N LEU A 78 -2.07 9.82 10.23
CA LEU A 78 -1.10 10.84 10.61
C LEU A 78 0.06 10.84 9.61
N HIS A 79 0.40 12.02 9.08
CA HIS A 79 1.57 12.14 8.21
C HIS A 79 2.86 11.80 8.97
N ALA A 80 3.69 10.96 8.37
CA ALA A 80 4.99 10.62 8.91
C ALA A 80 5.92 11.84 9.00
N THR A 81 6.74 11.86 10.05
CA THR A 81 7.76 12.89 10.21
C THR A 81 8.87 12.67 9.19
N GLN A 82 9.45 13.74 8.65
CA GLN A 82 10.61 13.63 7.76
C GLN A 82 11.86 13.29 8.57
N TYR A 83 12.30 12.04 8.54
CA TYR A 83 13.52 11.63 9.24
C TYR A 83 14.75 11.91 8.36
N PRO A 84 15.90 12.29 8.96
CA PRO A 84 17.09 12.67 8.21
C PRO A 84 17.90 11.43 7.74
N TRP A 85 17.31 10.60 6.89
CA TRP A 85 17.96 9.41 6.34
C TRP A 85 19.25 9.76 5.59
N GLU A 86 20.33 9.01 5.84
CA GLU A 86 21.62 9.27 5.21
C GLU A 86 21.53 9.10 3.69
N HIS A 87 20.88 8.02 3.24
CA HIS A 87 20.64 7.74 1.83
C HIS A 87 19.72 8.75 1.13
N SER A 88 19.06 9.68 1.83
CA SER A 88 18.28 10.75 1.19
C SER A 88 19.15 11.91 0.74
N LYS A 89 20.38 12.03 1.23
CA LYS A 89 21.31 13.11 0.85
C LYS A 89 21.83 12.90 -0.59
N TRP A 90 22.09 14.00 -1.30
CA TRP A 90 22.46 13.98 -2.73
C TRP A 90 23.73 13.19 -3.06
N LEU A 91 24.71 13.20 -2.16
CA LEU A 91 26.03 12.58 -2.34
C LEU A 91 26.24 11.33 -1.48
N LYS A 92 25.16 10.79 -0.91
CA LYS A 92 25.21 9.65 -0.01
C LYS A 92 24.46 8.46 -0.58
N THR A 93 24.99 7.29 -0.32
CA THR A 93 24.49 5.97 -0.70
C THR A 93 23.76 5.34 0.47
N PHE A 94 23.31 4.10 0.30
CA PHE A 94 22.91 3.28 1.45
C PHE A 94 24.06 3.10 2.44
N ASP A 95 23.70 2.89 3.70
CA ASP A 95 24.60 2.32 4.72
C ASP A 95 24.52 0.80 4.64
N HIS A 96 25.50 0.17 3.99
CA HIS A 96 25.50 -1.27 3.74
C HIS A 96 25.58 -2.11 5.03
N ALA A 97 26.14 -1.56 6.12
CA ALA A 97 26.10 -2.23 7.42
C ALA A 97 24.68 -2.23 8.00
N ALA A 98 23.95 -1.12 7.83
CA ALA A 98 22.52 -1.07 8.16
C ALA A 98 21.67 -1.99 7.26
N LEU A 99 22.01 -2.13 5.97
CA LEU A 99 21.34 -3.10 5.10
C LEU A 99 21.51 -4.55 5.61
N ARG A 100 22.73 -4.93 5.99
CA ARG A 100 23.02 -6.26 6.55
C ARG A 100 22.19 -6.52 7.82
N ARG A 101 22.20 -5.57 8.76
CA ARG A 101 21.41 -5.64 10.00
C ARG A 101 19.90 -5.64 9.72
N GLY A 102 19.44 -4.86 8.75
CA GLY A 102 18.04 -4.81 8.34
C GLY A 102 17.54 -6.11 7.72
N PHE A 103 18.39 -6.79 6.95
CA PHE A 103 18.09 -8.11 6.44
C PHE A 103 17.96 -9.15 7.56
N LEU A 104 18.80 -9.08 8.59
CA LEU A 104 18.66 -9.93 9.78
C LEU A 104 17.28 -9.74 10.43
N VAL A 105 16.87 -8.49 10.68
CA VAL A 105 15.54 -8.16 11.22
C VAL A 105 14.42 -8.69 10.31
N TYR A 106 14.54 -8.52 8.99
CA TYR A 106 13.57 -9.09 8.05
C TYR A 106 13.48 -10.61 8.19
N ARG A 107 14.61 -11.32 8.20
CA ARG A 107 14.66 -12.78 8.26
C ARG A 107 14.09 -13.33 9.57
N GLU A 108 14.44 -12.73 10.70
CA GLU A 108 14.04 -13.24 12.03
C GLU A 108 12.63 -12.82 12.45
N VAL A 109 12.15 -11.67 11.97
CA VAL A 109 10.86 -11.10 12.40
C VAL A 109 9.84 -11.13 11.27
N CYS A 110 10.16 -10.52 10.13
CA CYS A 110 9.16 -10.24 9.09
C CYS A 110 8.89 -11.42 8.17
N ALA A 111 9.89 -12.26 7.89
CA ALA A 111 9.83 -13.34 6.90
C ALA A 111 8.81 -14.44 7.25
N GLN A 112 8.35 -14.48 8.51
CA GLN A 112 7.28 -15.38 8.96
C GLN A 112 5.91 -15.02 8.37
N CYS A 113 5.68 -13.75 8.04
CA CYS A 113 4.39 -13.28 7.53
C CYS A 113 4.48 -12.54 6.20
N HIS A 114 5.65 -11.99 5.86
CA HIS A 114 5.84 -11.17 4.67
C HIS A 114 6.75 -11.80 3.63
N SER A 115 6.25 -11.89 2.40
CA SER A 115 7.06 -12.29 1.25
C SER A 115 8.00 -11.15 0.79
N LEU A 116 9.11 -11.55 0.16
CA LEU A 116 10.04 -10.67 -0.56
C LEU A 116 10.28 -11.21 -1.98
N SER A 117 9.17 -11.42 -2.69
CA SER A 117 9.09 -12.22 -3.92
C SER A 117 9.94 -11.71 -5.09
N ARG A 118 10.38 -10.45 -5.09
CA ARG A 118 11.16 -9.86 -6.20
C ARG A 118 12.66 -9.80 -5.94
N VAL A 119 13.12 -10.23 -4.78
CA VAL A 119 14.54 -10.16 -4.41
C VAL A 119 15.15 -11.57 -4.41
N PRO A 120 16.00 -11.90 -5.40
CA PRO A 120 16.72 -13.16 -5.43
C PRO A 120 17.95 -13.15 -4.51
N TRP A 121 18.38 -14.33 -4.07
CA TRP A 121 19.52 -14.49 -3.16
C TRP A 121 20.83 -13.87 -3.69
N ARG A 122 21.05 -13.93 -5.01
CA ARG A 122 22.21 -13.30 -5.67
C ARG A 122 22.29 -11.78 -5.50
N SER A 123 21.17 -11.10 -5.26
CA SER A 123 21.17 -9.62 -5.15
C SER A 123 21.91 -9.13 -3.92
N PHE A 124 22.01 -9.95 -2.88
CA PHE A 124 22.69 -9.62 -1.63
C PHE A 124 24.22 -9.70 -1.73
N VAL A 125 24.70 -10.51 -2.68
CA VAL A 125 26.12 -10.83 -2.86
C VAL A 125 26.89 -9.59 -3.29
N GLY A 126 27.92 -9.22 -2.52
CA GLY A 126 28.74 -8.04 -2.78
C GLY A 126 28.04 -6.71 -2.43
N VAL A 127 26.80 -6.76 -1.95
CA VAL A 127 26.08 -5.61 -1.40
C VAL A 127 26.18 -5.63 0.12
N MET A 128 25.64 -6.66 0.77
CA MET A 128 25.57 -6.75 2.23
C MET A 128 26.05 -8.10 2.80
N HIS A 129 26.22 -9.09 1.94
CA HIS A 129 26.76 -10.41 2.30
C HIS A 129 27.76 -10.90 1.26
N THR A 130 28.60 -11.84 1.68
CA THR A 130 29.51 -12.54 0.79
C THR A 130 28.79 -13.64 -0.01
N VAL A 131 29.46 -14.21 -1.00
CA VAL A 131 28.94 -15.34 -1.80
C VAL A 131 28.64 -16.53 -0.89
N ASP A 132 29.58 -16.88 0.00
CA ASP A 132 29.49 -18.08 0.83
C ASP A 132 28.39 -17.94 1.90
N GLU A 133 28.27 -16.77 2.52
CA GLU A 133 27.19 -16.46 3.46
C GLU A 133 25.82 -16.62 2.78
N MET A 134 25.63 -16.02 1.60
CA MET A 134 24.33 -16.10 0.92
C MET A 134 24.01 -17.47 0.36
N LYS A 135 25.04 -18.21 -0.03
CA LYS A 135 24.88 -19.58 -0.50
C LYS A 135 24.42 -20.47 0.65
N ALA A 136 25.06 -20.37 1.82
CA ALA A 136 24.65 -21.11 3.00
C ALA A 136 23.19 -20.82 3.37
N MET A 137 22.79 -19.55 3.41
CA MET A 137 21.40 -19.16 3.70
C MET A 137 20.40 -19.66 2.64
N ALA A 138 20.77 -19.66 1.35
CA ALA A 138 19.89 -20.20 0.32
C ALA A 138 19.69 -21.71 0.47
N GLU A 139 20.74 -22.43 0.87
CA GLU A 139 20.72 -23.89 1.07
C GLU A 139 19.87 -24.32 2.27
N GLU A 140 19.56 -23.42 3.21
CA GLU A 140 18.63 -23.66 4.33
C GLU A 140 17.16 -23.86 3.88
N HIS A 141 16.84 -23.47 2.65
CA HIS A 141 15.49 -23.53 2.10
C HIS A 141 15.37 -24.59 0.99
N GLU A 142 14.21 -25.24 0.93
CA GLU A 142 13.89 -26.23 -0.10
C GLU A 142 13.07 -25.63 -1.24
N TYR A 143 13.42 -25.99 -2.47
CA TYR A 143 12.78 -25.55 -3.70
C TYR A 143 12.42 -26.74 -4.59
N ASP A 144 11.42 -26.55 -5.44
CA ASP A 144 11.04 -27.56 -6.44
C ASP A 144 12.12 -27.70 -7.53
N THR A 145 12.42 -28.94 -7.92
CA THR A 145 13.23 -29.26 -9.10
C THR A 145 12.39 -29.28 -10.37
N GLU A 146 13.06 -29.46 -11.50
CA GLU A 146 12.37 -29.91 -12.71
C GLU A 146 11.86 -31.36 -12.49
N PRO A 147 10.75 -31.77 -13.13
CA PRO A 147 10.28 -33.14 -13.06
C PRO A 147 11.35 -34.13 -13.54
N ASN A 148 11.55 -35.22 -12.81
CA ASN A 148 12.45 -36.31 -13.20
C ASN A 148 11.88 -37.15 -14.37
N ASP A 149 12.58 -38.21 -14.78
CA ASP A 149 12.17 -39.08 -15.91
C ASP A 149 10.83 -39.82 -15.65
N GLN A 150 10.35 -39.82 -14.41
CA GLN A 150 9.07 -40.38 -13.98
C GLN A 150 7.97 -39.32 -13.83
N GLY A 151 8.30 -38.04 -14.05
CA GLY A 151 7.39 -36.90 -13.91
C GLY A 151 7.19 -36.43 -12.47
N GLU A 152 8.01 -36.87 -11.53
CA GLU A 152 7.94 -36.48 -10.12
C GLU A 152 8.78 -35.22 -9.88
N ILE A 153 8.22 -34.27 -9.12
CA ILE A 153 8.92 -33.03 -8.71
C ILE A 153 9.56 -33.27 -7.35
N GLU A 154 10.88 -33.33 -7.32
CA GLU A 154 11.66 -33.49 -6.10
C GLU A 154 11.99 -32.12 -5.48
N LYS A 155 12.43 -32.14 -4.22
CA LYS A 155 12.95 -30.95 -3.54
C LYS A 155 14.47 -30.90 -3.65
N ARG A 156 15.00 -29.69 -3.79
CA ARG A 156 16.45 -29.42 -3.74
C ARG A 156 16.76 -28.28 -2.77
N PRO A 157 17.99 -28.24 -2.22
CA PRO A 157 18.46 -27.05 -1.54
C PRO A 157 18.47 -25.84 -2.49
N GLY A 158 18.28 -24.66 -1.93
CA GLY A 158 18.33 -23.42 -2.67
C GLY A 158 19.70 -23.10 -3.23
N LYS A 159 19.71 -22.27 -4.28
CA LYS A 159 20.91 -21.70 -4.90
C LYS A 159 20.74 -20.21 -5.05
N LEU A 160 21.84 -19.49 -5.29
CA LEU A 160 21.85 -18.02 -5.42
C LEU A 160 20.89 -17.47 -6.50
N SER A 161 20.55 -18.26 -7.52
CA SER A 161 19.60 -17.82 -8.55
C SER A 161 18.14 -17.80 -8.09
N ASP A 162 17.81 -18.50 -7.00
CA ASP A 162 16.45 -18.62 -6.49
C ASP A 162 16.01 -17.34 -5.76
N TYR A 163 14.70 -17.23 -5.55
CA TYR A 163 14.06 -16.14 -4.80
C TYR A 163 13.82 -16.55 -3.35
N ILE A 164 13.78 -15.57 -2.45
CA ILE A 164 13.41 -15.82 -1.05
C ILE A 164 12.02 -16.45 -1.01
N PRO A 165 11.84 -17.59 -0.32
CA PRO A 165 10.57 -18.30 -0.33
C PRO A 165 9.50 -17.48 0.38
N ALA A 166 8.26 -17.55 -0.13
CA ALA A 166 7.14 -16.91 0.54
C ALA A 166 6.74 -17.71 1.80
N PRO A 167 6.32 -17.05 2.89
CA PRO A 167 5.89 -17.74 4.12
C PRO A 167 4.60 -18.55 3.94
N TYR A 168 3.79 -18.18 2.97
CA TYR A 168 2.51 -18.83 2.68
C TYR A 168 2.50 -19.38 1.26
N LYS A 169 1.84 -20.52 1.08
CA LYS A 169 1.66 -21.16 -0.23
C LYS A 169 0.81 -20.34 -1.21
N ASN A 170 -0.13 -19.54 -0.70
CA ASN A 170 -1.06 -18.71 -1.46
C ASN A 170 -1.73 -17.66 -0.57
N ASP A 171 -2.44 -16.71 -1.20
CA ASP A 171 -3.13 -15.60 -0.52
C ASP A 171 -4.21 -16.09 0.44
N GLU A 172 -4.92 -17.17 0.12
CA GLU A 172 -5.97 -17.72 0.99
C GLU A 172 -5.39 -18.29 2.29
N ALA A 173 -4.23 -18.97 2.22
CA ALA A 173 -3.53 -19.44 3.40
C ALA A 173 -3.02 -18.28 4.26
N ALA A 174 -2.51 -17.22 3.63
CA ALA A 174 -2.07 -16.02 4.32
C ALA A 174 -3.23 -15.34 5.05
N ARG A 175 -4.39 -15.17 4.39
CA ARG A 175 -5.59 -14.59 5.02
C ARG A 175 -6.13 -15.46 6.14
N ALA A 176 -6.16 -16.78 5.96
CA ALA A 176 -6.61 -17.70 7.00
C ALA A 176 -5.74 -17.62 8.26
N ALA A 177 -4.42 -17.45 8.11
CA ALA A 177 -3.49 -17.32 9.21
C ALA A 177 -3.51 -15.94 9.91
N ASN A 178 -4.03 -14.90 9.25
CA ASN A 178 -3.95 -13.51 9.71
C ASN A 178 -5.34 -12.84 9.81
N ASN A 179 -6.33 -13.53 10.36
CA ASN A 179 -7.69 -13.00 10.62
C ASN A 179 -8.35 -12.33 9.38
N GLY A 180 -8.14 -12.89 8.19
CA GLY A 180 -8.68 -12.40 6.92
C GLY A 180 -7.84 -11.32 6.23
N ALA A 181 -6.86 -10.73 6.93
CA ALA A 181 -5.93 -9.76 6.36
C ALA A 181 -4.82 -10.46 5.57
N LEU A 182 -4.42 -9.88 4.44
CA LEU A 182 -3.32 -10.38 3.62
C LEU A 182 -2.08 -9.51 3.89
N PRO A 183 -1.01 -10.03 4.50
CA PRO A 183 0.25 -9.31 4.61
C PRO A 183 0.78 -8.97 3.21
N PRO A 184 1.09 -7.69 2.90
CA PRO A 184 1.60 -7.32 1.60
C PRO A 184 3.03 -7.84 1.38
N ASP A 185 3.37 -8.12 0.12
CA ASP A 185 4.75 -8.34 -0.31
C ASP A 185 5.59 -7.08 -0.07
N LEU A 186 6.75 -7.24 0.59
CA LEU A 186 7.57 -6.11 1.01
C LEU A 186 8.58 -5.65 -0.04
N SER A 187 8.68 -6.32 -1.19
CA SER A 187 9.75 -6.03 -2.15
C SER A 187 9.73 -4.61 -2.68
N LEU A 188 8.55 -3.98 -2.75
CA LEU A 188 8.36 -2.62 -3.25
C LEU A 188 7.61 -1.72 -2.25
N ILE A 189 7.47 -2.15 -0.99
CA ILE A 189 6.54 -1.48 -0.06
C ILE A 189 6.92 -0.02 0.22
N VAL A 190 8.22 0.29 0.26
CA VAL A 190 8.75 1.65 0.43
C VAL A 190 8.34 2.56 -0.73
N LYS A 191 8.29 2.04 -1.97
CA LYS A 191 7.81 2.80 -3.14
C LYS A 191 6.30 2.74 -3.32
N GLY A 192 5.66 1.73 -2.73
CA GLY A 192 4.22 1.50 -2.81
C GLY A 192 3.41 2.27 -1.78
N ARG A 193 4.03 3.14 -0.98
CA ARG A 193 3.37 3.96 0.04
C ARG A 193 3.85 5.40 -0.02
N HIS A 194 2.92 6.34 0.17
CA HIS A 194 3.26 7.74 0.37
C HIS A 194 4.12 7.89 1.64
N GLY A 195 5.09 8.79 1.61
CA GLY A 195 6.07 8.97 2.69
C GLY A 195 7.24 7.98 2.68
N GLY A 196 7.12 6.83 1.99
CA GLY A 196 8.22 5.87 1.81
C GLY A 196 8.88 5.44 3.12
N CYS A 197 10.19 5.67 3.25
CA CYS A 197 10.95 5.28 4.45
C CYS A 197 10.39 5.90 5.73
N ASP A 198 9.98 7.16 5.67
CA ASP A 198 9.41 7.87 6.82
C ASP A 198 8.13 7.17 7.30
N TYR A 199 7.27 6.77 6.36
CA TYR A 199 6.03 6.06 6.67
C TYR A 199 6.29 4.70 7.30
N ILE A 200 7.18 3.89 6.73
CA ILE A 200 7.47 2.54 7.25
C ILE A 200 8.08 2.62 8.66
N PHE A 201 9.03 3.53 8.87
CA PHE A 201 9.62 3.74 10.19
C PHE A 201 8.58 4.21 11.21
N SER A 202 7.82 5.26 10.89
CA SER A 202 6.75 5.76 11.76
C SER A 202 5.68 4.71 12.05
N LEU A 203 5.31 3.88 11.06
CA LEU A 203 4.37 2.79 11.25
C LEU A 203 4.90 1.77 12.26
N LEU A 204 6.14 1.31 12.11
CA LEU A 204 6.73 0.29 12.97
C LEU A 204 6.93 0.78 14.40
N THR A 205 7.29 2.05 14.60
CA THR A 205 7.51 2.64 15.94
C THR A 205 6.29 3.37 16.49
N GLY A 206 5.16 3.37 15.77
CA GLY A 206 4.00 4.22 16.03
C GLY A 206 2.88 3.58 16.84
N TYR A 207 3.03 2.32 17.26
CA TYR A 207 2.04 1.61 18.06
C TYR A 207 2.02 2.14 19.51
N PRO A 208 0.97 2.84 19.95
CA PRO A 208 0.83 3.19 21.36
C PRO A 208 0.50 1.95 22.19
N GLU A 209 0.74 2.03 23.50
CA GLU A 209 0.38 0.95 24.43
C GLU A 209 -1.14 0.78 24.52
N GLU A 210 -1.89 1.88 24.52
CA GLU A 210 -3.34 1.90 24.53
C GLU A 210 -3.87 2.89 23.47
N PRO A 211 -5.01 2.58 22.81
CA PRO A 211 -5.67 3.52 21.93
C PRO A 211 -6.06 4.81 22.69
N PRO A 212 -6.00 6.00 22.05
CA PRO A 212 -6.39 7.23 22.70
C PRO A 212 -7.87 7.22 23.08
N ALA A 213 -8.23 7.93 24.14
CA ALA A 213 -9.62 7.99 24.62
C ALA A 213 -10.59 8.43 23.50
N GLY A 214 -11.62 7.61 23.26
CA GLY A 214 -12.60 7.85 22.20
C GLY A 214 -12.28 7.22 20.85
N ALA A 215 -11.08 6.67 20.64
CA ALA A 215 -10.78 5.87 19.47
C ALA A 215 -11.39 4.46 19.63
N SER A 216 -12.24 4.07 18.69
CA SER A 216 -12.74 2.70 18.57
C SER A 216 -11.96 1.97 17.47
N VAL A 217 -11.40 0.82 17.83
CA VAL A 217 -10.73 -0.07 16.88
C VAL A 217 -11.60 -1.31 16.72
N GLN A 218 -11.79 -1.76 15.47
CA GLN A 218 -12.58 -2.96 15.22
C GLN A 218 -11.92 -4.18 15.89
N GLU A 219 -12.74 -5.15 16.30
CA GLU A 219 -12.26 -6.38 16.93
C GLU A 219 -11.24 -7.08 16.02
N GLY A 220 -10.08 -7.44 16.58
CA GLY A 220 -8.98 -8.07 15.84
C GLY A 220 -8.02 -7.11 15.13
N LEU A 221 -8.27 -5.80 15.14
CA LEU A 221 -7.33 -4.78 14.66
C LEU A 221 -6.60 -4.12 15.85
N ASN A 222 -5.41 -3.57 15.57
CA ASN A 222 -4.60 -2.79 16.50
C ASN A 222 -4.66 -1.31 16.13
N PHE A 223 -4.50 -0.43 17.11
CA PHE A 223 -4.42 1.02 16.82
C PHE A 223 -3.02 1.39 16.34
N ASN A 224 -2.94 2.13 15.24
CA ASN A 224 -1.74 2.82 14.80
C ASN A 224 -2.12 4.14 14.10
N PRO A 225 -1.71 5.30 14.62
CA PRO A 225 -2.15 6.59 14.08
C PRO A 225 -1.64 6.86 12.67
N TYR A 226 -0.54 6.23 12.23
CA TYR A 226 0.02 6.42 10.88
C TYR A 226 -0.70 5.56 9.84
N PHE A 227 -1.40 4.50 10.24
CA PHE A 227 -2.13 3.68 9.29
C PHE A 227 -3.44 4.37 8.87
N PRO A 228 -3.76 4.45 7.56
CA PRO A 228 -5.03 5.01 7.10
C PRO A 228 -6.23 4.30 7.73
N GLY A 229 -7.12 5.05 8.38
CA GLY A 229 -8.23 4.51 9.17
C GLY A 229 -7.86 4.09 10.59
N THR A 230 -6.60 4.24 11.01
CA THR A 230 -6.02 3.94 12.34
C THR A 230 -6.08 2.49 12.83
N GLY A 231 -6.97 1.65 12.29
CA GLY A 231 -7.07 0.23 12.60
C GLY A 231 -6.23 -0.63 11.65
N ILE A 232 -5.17 -1.26 12.16
CA ILE A 232 -4.27 -2.12 11.39
C ILE A 232 -4.32 -3.57 11.88
N ALA A 233 -4.38 -4.54 10.96
CA ALA A 233 -4.39 -5.98 11.29
C ALA A 233 -3.01 -6.53 11.71
N MET A 234 -1.97 -5.70 11.67
CA MET A 234 -0.61 -6.05 12.06
C MET A 234 -0.41 -5.73 13.54
N ALA A 235 0.09 -6.70 14.30
CA ALA A 235 0.49 -6.51 15.70
C ALA A 235 1.80 -5.70 15.79
N ARG A 236 2.08 -5.15 16.97
CA ARG A 236 3.43 -4.62 17.27
C ARG A 236 4.41 -5.81 17.32
N VAL A 237 5.33 -5.87 16.36
CA VAL A 237 6.29 -6.98 16.23
C VAL A 237 7.71 -6.62 16.67
N LEU A 238 8.01 -5.33 16.85
CA LEU A 238 9.33 -4.89 17.33
C LEU A 238 9.28 -4.54 18.81
N PHE A 239 10.15 -5.20 19.57
CA PHE A 239 10.41 -4.99 21.00
C PHE A 239 11.91 -4.90 21.25
N ASP A 240 12.34 -4.19 22.29
CA ASP A 240 13.77 -4.01 22.55
C ASP A 240 14.45 -5.34 22.86
N GLY A 241 15.59 -5.60 22.23
CA GLY A 241 16.37 -6.84 22.42
C GLY A 241 15.81 -8.07 21.70
N LEU A 242 14.93 -7.89 20.71
CA LEU A 242 14.32 -9.01 19.97
C LEU A 242 15.31 -9.81 19.11
N VAL A 243 16.32 -9.14 18.55
CA VAL A 243 17.38 -9.76 17.75
C VAL A 243 18.74 -9.39 18.32
N GLU A 244 19.78 -10.18 18.05
CA GLU A 244 21.16 -9.87 18.41
C GLU A 244 21.96 -9.56 17.15
N TYR A 245 22.50 -8.33 17.06
CA TYR A 245 23.31 -7.94 15.91
C TYR A 245 24.73 -8.48 16.00
N GLU A 246 25.24 -9.03 14.88
CA GLU A 246 26.60 -9.58 14.77
C GLU A 246 27.71 -8.56 15.13
N ASP A 247 27.45 -7.26 14.93
CA ASP A 247 28.40 -6.18 15.18
C ASP A 247 28.30 -5.57 16.60
N GLY A 248 27.41 -6.10 17.45
CA GLY A 248 27.20 -5.63 18.81
C GLY A 248 26.40 -4.31 18.92
N THR A 249 25.80 -3.84 17.82
CA THR A 249 24.89 -2.68 17.88
C THR A 249 23.73 -2.97 18.84
N PRO A 250 23.31 -2.01 19.69
CA PRO A 250 22.15 -2.21 20.55
C PRO A 250 20.86 -2.39 19.73
N ALA A 251 20.21 -3.54 19.85
CA ALA A 251 18.99 -3.88 19.12
C ALA A 251 17.74 -3.28 19.79
N THR A 252 17.65 -1.94 19.84
CA THR A 252 16.42 -1.26 20.25
C THR A 252 15.37 -1.31 19.14
N THR A 253 14.11 -1.12 19.50
CA THR A 253 12.96 -1.02 18.59
C THR A 253 13.19 -0.02 17.46
N SER A 254 13.63 1.19 17.78
CA SER A 254 13.92 2.23 16.79
C SER A 254 15.12 1.87 15.92
N GLN A 255 16.15 1.22 16.48
CA GLN A 255 17.31 0.79 15.71
C GLN A 255 16.91 -0.30 14.69
N MET A 256 16.20 -1.33 15.12
CA MET A 256 15.67 -2.37 14.22
C MET A 256 14.74 -1.79 13.15
N ALA A 257 13.84 -0.88 13.53
CA ALA A 257 12.94 -0.21 12.59
C ALA A 257 13.72 0.60 11.54
N LYS A 258 14.78 1.30 11.94
CA LYS A 258 15.66 2.04 11.02
C LYS A 258 16.35 1.07 10.05
N ASP A 259 16.93 0.00 10.55
CA ASP A 259 17.70 -0.94 9.73
C ASP A 259 16.81 -1.71 8.74
N VAL A 260 15.67 -2.22 9.19
CA VAL A 260 14.74 -2.92 8.28
C VAL A 260 14.15 -1.96 7.25
N THR A 261 13.91 -0.70 7.60
CA THR A 261 13.44 0.31 6.64
C THR A 261 14.50 0.61 5.58
N GLU A 262 15.77 0.74 5.98
CA GLU A 262 16.90 0.91 5.05
C GLU A 262 16.99 -0.30 4.10
N PHE A 263 16.89 -1.51 4.65
CA PHE A 263 16.89 -2.76 3.88
C PHE A 263 15.73 -2.83 2.88
N LEU A 264 14.51 -2.48 3.31
CA LEU A 264 13.34 -2.46 2.42
C LEU A 264 13.44 -1.37 1.35
N ASN A 265 14.14 -0.27 1.63
CA ASN A 265 14.41 0.75 0.60
C ASN A 265 15.38 0.20 -0.45
N TRP A 266 16.45 -0.49 -0.02
CA TRP A 266 17.34 -1.19 -0.95
C TRP A 266 16.60 -2.27 -1.75
N ALA A 267 15.72 -3.05 -1.12
CA ALA A 267 14.92 -4.06 -1.82
C ALA A 267 14.06 -3.45 -2.93
N ALA A 268 13.56 -2.23 -2.71
CA ALA A 268 12.74 -1.50 -3.66
C ALA A 268 13.55 -0.73 -4.74
N GLU A 269 14.77 -0.29 -4.42
CA GLU A 269 15.69 0.45 -5.32
C GLU A 269 17.13 -0.06 -5.20
N PRO A 270 17.42 -1.31 -5.64
CA PRO A 270 18.77 -1.86 -5.56
C PRO A 270 19.77 -1.08 -6.42
N GLU A 271 19.29 -0.30 -7.40
CA GLU A 271 20.10 0.53 -8.29
C GLU A 271 20.48 1.89 -7.70
N MET A 272 20.00 2.29 -6.52
CA MET A 272 20.12 3.67 -6.03
C MET A 272 21.57 4.19 -5.99
N ASP A 273 22.51 3.38 -5.53
CA ASP A 273 23.91 3.79 -5.37
C ASP A 273 24.56 4.07 -6.73
N ASP A 274 24.39 3.16 -7.68
CA ASP A 274 24.85 3.33 -9.06
C ASP A 274 24.09 4.45 -9.77
N ARG A 275 22.78 4.58 -9.54
CA ARG A 275 21.93 5.66 -10.09
C ARG A 275 22.42 7.03 -9.64
N LYS A 276 22.77 7.21 -8.36
CA LYS A 276 23.32 8.48 -7.84
C LYS A 276 24.72 8.74 -8.38
N LYS A 277 25.58 7.73 -8.42
CA LYS A 277 26.93 7.83 -8.98
C LYS A 277 26.90 8.21 -10.46
N MET A 278 26.08 7.53 -11.27
CA MET A 278 25.88 7.84 -12.68
C MET A 278 25.20 9.20 -12.87
N GLY A 279 24.21 9.53 -12.03
CA GLY A 279 23.53 10.82 -12.02
C GLY A 279 24.50 11.98 -11.81
N MET A 280 25.42 11.86 -10.85
CA MET A 280 26.45 12.89 -10.62
C MET A 280 27.37 13.06 -11.83
N LYS A 281 27.83 11.96 -12.43
CA LYS A 281 28.63 12.01 -13.68
C LYS A 281 27.87 12.70 -14.82
N ALA A 282 26.58 12.39 -14.97
CA ALA A 282 25.72 12.99 -15.98
C ALA A 282 25.53 14.49 -15.74
N VAL A 283 25.27 14.92 -14.50
CA VAL A 283 25.12 16.34 -14.15
C VAL A 283 26.40 17.11 -14.50
N VAL A 284 27.57 16.64 -14.08
CA VAL A 284 28.84 17.30 -14.39
C VAL A 284 29.08 17.42 -15.90
N LEU A 285 28.85 16.34 -16.65
CA LEU A 285 29.05 16.32 -18.10
C LEU A 285 28.05 17.25 -18.81
N LEU A 286 26.76 17.17 -18.47
CA LEU A 286 25.72 17.98 -19.10
C LEU A 286 25.86 19.46 -18.75
N SER A 287 26.22 19.81 -17.51
CA SER A 287 26.51 21.20 -17.13
C SER A 287 27.69 21.77 -17.91
N THR A 288 28.74 20.97 -18.13
CA THR A 288 29.91 21.37 -18.93
C THR A 288 29.54 21.58 -20.40
N LEU A 289 28.84 20.61 -21.01
CA LEU A 289 28.37 20.73 -22.39
C LEU A 289 27.40 21.90 -22.57
N PHE A 290 26.52 22.13 -21.58
CA PHE A 290 25.62 23.27 -21.59
C PHE A 290 26.40 24.59 -21.58
N ALA A 291 27.37 24.76 -20.69
CA ALA A 291 28.21 25.96 -20.64
C ALA A 291 28.95 26.21 -21.97
N ILE A 292 29.54 25.17 -22.57
CA ILE A 292 30.20 25.25 -23.88
C ILE A 292 29.19 25.63 -24.97
N SER A 293 28.01 25.01 -24.99
CA SER A 293 26.96 25.31 -25.99
C SER A 293 26.49 26.76 -25.91
N VAL A 294 26.30 27.29 -24.70
CA VAL A 294 25.94 28.70 -24.46
C VAL A 294 27.06 29.62 -24.97
N TRP A 295 28.32 29.27 -24.69
CA TRP A 295 29.47 30.03 -25.20
C TRP A 295 29.52 30.03 -26.73
N VAL A 296 29.41 28.86 -27.38
CA VAL A 296 29.39 28.72 -28.85
C VAL A 296 28.23 29.50 -29.45
N LYS A 297 27.04 29.43 -28.83
CA LYS A 297 25.87 30.20 -29.27
C LYS A 297 26.15 31.69 -29.21
N ARG A 298 26.73 32.20 -28.12
CA ARG A 298 27.07 33.64 -28.00
C ARG A 298 28.13 34.05 -29.01
N TYR A 299 29.15 33.22 -29.22
CA TYR A 299 30.20 33.45 -30.21
C TYR A 299 29.64 33.54 -31.63
N LYS A 300 28.85 32.54 -32.07
CA LYS A 300 28.28 32.51 -33.43
C LYS A 300 27.23 33.61 -33.67
N TRP A 301 26.46 33.97 -32.65
CA TRP A 301 25.44 35.01 -32.77
C TRP A 301 25.98 36.43 -32.56
N ALA A 302 27.26 36.60 -32.24
CA ALA A 302 27.86 37.91 -31.97
C ALA A 302 27.62 38.89 -33.13
N THR A 303 27.88 38.46 -34.37
CA THR A 303 27.74 39.30 -35.57
C THR A 303 26.32 39.81 -35.79
N ILE A 304 25.31 38.97 -35.57
CA ILE A 304 23.89 39.35 -35.69
C ILE A 304 23.48 40.27 -34.56
N LYS A 305 23.97 40.02 -33.34
CA LYS A 305 23.62 40.80 -32.15
C LYS A 305 24.31 42.17 -32.12
N THR A 306 25.51 42.31 -32.69
CA THR A 306 26.25 43.58 -32.75
C THR A 306 26.07 44.35 -34.05
N ARG A 307 25.26 43.87 -35.00
CA ARG A 307 25.06 44.55 -36.28
C ARG A 307 24.43 45.93 -36.07
N LYS A 308 24.92 46.93 -36.79
CA LYS A 308 24.32 48.26 -36.88
C LYS A 308 23.68 48.39 -38.26
N ILE A 309 22.41 48.81 -38.31
CA ILE A 309 21.68 49.00 -39.57
C ILE A 309 21.54 50.50 -39.79
N VAL A 310 21.96 50.97 -40.97
CA VAL A 310 21.78 52.35 -41.40
C VAL A 310 20.81 52.33 -42.58
N TYR A 311 19.72 53.09 -42.49
CA TYR A 311 18.77 53.25 -43.57
C TYR A 311 18.89 54.66 -44.15
N ASN A 312 19.39 54.74 -45.39
CA ASN A 312 19.45 55.97 -46.15
C ASN A 312 18.27 55.95 -47.15
N PRO A 313 17.18 56.70 -46.91
CA PRO A 313 16.03 56.68 -47.79
C PRO A 313 16.41 57.20 -49.18
N PRO A 314 15.87 56.61 -50.27
CA PRO A 314 16.14 57.10 -51.62
C PRO A 314 15.61 58.52 -51.81
N ILE A 315 16.34 59.33 -52.59
CA ILE A 315 15.91 60.70 -52.93
C ILE A 315 14.70 60.58 -53.88
N GLY A 316 13.55 61.10 -53.46
CA GLY A 316 12.36 61.19 -54.31
C GLY A 316 12.57 62.12 -55.51
N PRO A 317 11.78 61.97 -56.59
CA PRO A 317 11.89 62.84 -57.76
C PRO A 317 11.70 64.31 -57.35
N ARG A 318 12.64 65.17 -57.74
CA ARG A 318 12.54 66.63 -57.56
C ARG A 318 11.33 67.11 -58.39
N ARG A 319 10.30 67.61 -57.72
CA ARG A 319 9.21 68.36 -58.36
C ARG A 319 9.70 69.73 -58.80
#